data_AF-A0A8H6VJY1-F1
#
_entry.id   AF-A0A8H6VJY1-F1
#
_cell.length_a   1.000
_cell.length_b   1.000
_cell.length_c   1.000
_cell.angle_alpha   90.00
_cell.angle_beta   90.00
_cell.angle_gamma   90.00
#
_symmetry.space_group_name_H-M   'P 1'
#
loop_
_entity.id
_entity.type
_entity.pdbx_description
1 polymer ?
#
loop_
_entity_poly.entity_id
_entity_poly.type
_entity_poly.pdbx_seq_one_letter_code
_entity_poly.pdbx_strand_id
1 'polypeptide(L)'
;MASHRLEGDQRKAQREPARSTFLVALMPLFSLVLGLYFGYTASQIYRSIPSRNFSTHDFGTLEHGFVTEKMLPPNLYEIEQRRFTGGIRFLSDGSKSLMLDAGEPVYVGDPSPEIDRAWDELVEARYWSISRDEAKMLWGVGFERYRDHLKGGYTGGKNLSPDYYPAHHVLFGGTEHNKQIRQRIQCSADGTITPLRYQPAIDQMYVDSDQVHTCRKFQNLWSFTRERYNGSLAVPRIQW
;
A
#
# COMPACT_ATOMS: atom_id res chain seq x y z
N MET A 1 63.61 -75.85 -24.96
CA MET A 1 64.00 -75.59 -23.55
C MET A 1 64.63 -74.19 -23.53
N ALA A 2 63.97 -73.22 -22.88
CA ALA A 2 64.42 -71.93 -22.26
C ALA A 2 65.53 -71.06 -22.93
N SER A 3 65.58 -69.72 -22.94
CA SER A 3 64.86 -68.60 -22.29
C SER A 3 65.26 -67.26 -22.97
N HIS A 4 64.52 -66.19 -22.67
CA HIS A 4 64.43 -64.86 -23.29
C HIS A 4 65.56 -63.82 -23.05
N ARG A 5 65.80 -62.99 -24.11
CA ARG A 5 65.82 -61.50 -24.23
C ARG A 5 66.75 -60.67 -23.29
N LEU A 6 67.83 -60.02 -23.76
CA LEU A 6 68.06 -58.79 -24.58
C LEU A 6 67.70 -57.43 -23.91
N GLU A 7 68.71 -56.56 -23.80
CA GLU A 7 68.74 -55.07 -23.85
C GLU A 7 70.24 -54.66 -23.86
N GLY A 8 70.76 -53.57 -24.42
CA GLY A 8 70.25 -52.28 -24.91
C GLY A 8 71.36 -51.20 -24.69
N ASP A 9 71.11 -49.96 -25.17
CA ASP A 9 71.82 -48.67 -24.87
C ASP A 9 73.09 -48.26 -25.67
N GLN A 10 73.38 -47.01 -26.09
CA GLN A 10 72.69 -45.68 -26.18
C GLN A 10 73.65 -44.61 -26.80
N ARG A 11 73.08 -43.43 -27.16
CA ARG A 11 73.67 -42.05 -27.34
C ARG A 11 74.46 -41.71 -28.63
N LYS A 12 74.41 -40.50 -29.23
CA LYS A 12 73.58 -39.26 -29.18
C LYS A 12 74.06 -38.31 -30.31
N ALA A 13 73.18 -37.62 -31.04
CA ALA A 13 73.51 -36.35 -31.72
C ALA A 13 72.26 -35.48 -31.84
N GLN A 14 72.40 -34.23 -31.40
CA GLN A 14 71.34 -33.29 -31.06
C GLN A 14 71.16 -32.31 -32.22
N ARG A 15 69.95 -32.25 -32.80
CA ARG A 15 69.50 -31.20 -33.73
C ARG A 15 68.24 -30.58 -33.13
N GLU A 16 68.28 -29.29 -32.83
CA GLU A 16 67.09 -28.55 -32.37
C GLU A 16 66.03 -28.50 -33.48
N PRO A 17 64.78 -28.90 -33.23
CA PRO A 17 63.70 -28.68 -34.18
C PRO A 17 63.16 -27.27 -33.99
N ALA A 18 63.13 -26.50 -35.08
CA ALA A 18 62.45 -25.22 -35.18
C ALA A 18 61.03 -25.32 -34.60
N ARG A 19 60.83 -24.79 -33.39
CA ARG A 19 59.50 -24.63 -32.80
C ARG A 19 58.73 -23.71 -33.74
N SER A 20 57.77 -24.29 -34.44
CA SER A 20 56.88 -23.65 -35.42
C SER A 20 56.40 -22.28 -34.94
N THR A 21 56.97 -21.21 -35.47
CA THR A 21 56.52 -19.82 -35.29
C THR A 21 55.06 -19.64 -35.69
N PHE A 22 54.56 -20.52 -36.55
CA PHE A 22 53.15 -20.62 -36.96
C PHE A 22 52.21 -20.95 -35.78
N LEU A 23 52.61 -21.83 -34.86
CA LEU A 23 51.78 -22.19 -33.69
C LEU A 23 51.75 -21.06 -32.65
N VAL A 24 52.82 -20.27 -32.53
CA VAL A 24 52.90 -19.13 -31.60
C VAL A 24 52.02 -17.96 -32.08
N ALA A 25 51.91 -17.74 -33.38
CA ALA A 25 51.04 -16.70 -33.95
C ALA A 25 49.54 -17.07 -33.95
N LEU A 26 49.19 -18.36 -33.91
CA LEU A 26 47.80 -18.83 -33.87
C LEU A 26 47.18 -18.75 -32.46
N MET A 27 47.97 -18.85 -31.41
CA MET A 27 47.50 -18.73 -30.02
C MET A 27 46.79 -17.40 -29.69
N PRO A 28 47.33 -16.21 -30.03
CA PRO A 28 46.63 -14.96 -29.73
C PRO A 28 45.31 -14.82 -30.51
N LEU A 29 45.26 -15.35 -31.73
CA LEU A 29 44.04 -15.39 -32.55
C LEU A 29 42.96 -16.29 -31.92
N PHE A 30 43.37 -17.46 -31.42
CA PHE A 30 42.48 -18.36 -30.70
C PHE A 30 41.98 -17.74 -29.39
N SER A 31 42.85 -17.09 -28.60
CA SER A 31 42.45 -16.38 -27.39
C SER A 31 41.48 -15.24 -27.65
N LEU A 32 41.65 -14.50 -28.75
CA LEU A 32 40.76 -13.40 -29.13
C LEU A 32 39.38 -13.93 -29.54
N VAL A 33 39.33 -14.99 -30.35
CA VAL A 33 38.07 -15.65 -30.73
C VAL A 33 37.35 -16.21 -29.50
N LEU A 34 38.09 -16.84 -28.59
CA LEU A 34 37.54 -17.38 -27.34
C LEU A 34 36.99 -16.27 -26.44
N GLY A 35 37.72 -15.16 -26.31
CA GLY A 35 37.30 -13.99 -25.54
C GLY A 35 36.04 -13.33 -26.12
N LEU A 36 35.94 -13.21 -27.45
CA LEU A 36 34.75 -12.70 -28.12
C LEU A 36 33.56 -13.66 -27.95
N TYR A 37 33.78 -14.96 -28.03
CA TYR A 37 32.74 -15.97 -27.81
C TYR A 37 32.21 -15.94 -26.37
N PHE A 38 33.10 -15.91 -25.36
CA PHE A 38 32.69 -15.79 -23.96
C PHE A 38 32.04 -14.43 -23.66
N GLY A 39 32.52 -13.33 -24.25
CA GLY A 39 31.89 -12.01 -24.12
C GLY A 39 30.49 -11.96 -24.74
N TYR A 40 30.32 -12.55 -25.92
CA TYR A 40 29.02 -12.64 -26.59
C TYR A 40 28.03 -13.51 -25.81
N THR A 41 28.46 -14.71 -25.38
CA THR A 41 27.61 -15.60 -24.58
C THR A 41 27.25 -14.99 -23.23
N ALA A 42 28.19 -14.34 -22.53
CA ALA A 42 27.90 -13.60 -21.29
C ALA A 42 26.91 -12.44 -21.52
N SER A 43 27.06 -11.69 -22.62
CA SER A 43 26.11 -10.63 -22.98
C SER A 43 24.72 -11.18 -23.30
N GLN A 44 24.63 -12.33 -23.98
CA GLN A 44 23.34 -12.95 -24.28
C GLN A 44 22.69 -13.52 -23.01
N ILE A 45 23.47 -14.11 -22.09
CA ILE A 45 22.97 -14.55 -20.79
C ILE A 45 22.46 -13.34 -20.00
N TYR A 46 23.23 -12.25 -19.90
CA TYR A 46 22.81 -11.03 -19.20
C TYR A 46 21.52 -10.43 -19.76
N ARG A 47 21.34 -10.43 -21.09
CA ARG A 47 20.11 -9.97 -21.76
C ARG A 47 18.94 -10.95 -21.62
N SER A 48 19.23 -12.24 -21.45
CA SER A 48 18.22 -13.30 -21.29
C SER A 48 17.75 -13.50 -19.85
N ILE A 49 18.50 -12.98 -18.87
CA ILE A 49 18.01 -12.84 -17.50
C ILE A 49 16.83 -11.89 -17.60
N PRO A 50 15.59 -12.37 -17.45
CA PRO A 50 14.46 -11.48 -17.43
C PRO A 50 14.73 -10.53 -16.28
N SER A 51 14.78 -9.22 -16.53
CA SER A 51 14.50 -8.28 -15.46
C SER A 51 13.20 -8.78 -14.87
N ARG A 52 13.24 -9.35 -13.66
CA ARG A 52 12.03 -9.60 -12.90
C ARG A 52 11.39 -8.23 -12.79
N ASN A 53 10.45 -7.95 -13.69
CA ASN A 53 9.36 -7.05 -13.39
C ASN A 53 8.69 -7.73 -12.21
N PHE A 54 9.18 -7.46 -11.00
CA PHE A 54 8.36 -7.60 -9.82
C PHE A 54 7.14 -6.76 -10.18
N SER A 55 6.01 -7.41 -10.40
CA SER A 55 4.74 -6.71 -10.45
C SER A 55 4.66 -5.96 -9.12
N THR A 56 4.94 -4.65 -9.13
CA THR A 56 5.13 -3.84 -7.92
C THR A 56 3.83 -3.62 -7.14
N HIS A 57 2.78 -4.39 -7.46
CA HIS A 57 1.41 -4.19 -7.04
C HIS A 57 0.77 -5.47 -6.49
N ASP A 58 1.58 -6.38 -5.92
CA ASP A 58 1.07 -7.61 -5.29
C ASP A 58 0.03 -7.34 -4.19
N PHE A 59 0.07 -6.16 -3.55
CA PHE A 59 -0.90 -5.71 -2.56
C PHE A 59 -2.01 -4.80 -3.09
N GLY A 60 -1.94 -4.43 -4.37
CA GLY A 60 -2.84 -3.46 -5.01
C GLY A 60 -2.32 -2.03 -4.96
N THR A 61 -3.15 -1.08 -5.39
CA THR A 61 -2.81 0.35 -5.46
C THR A 61 -3.95 1.23 -4.96
N LEU A 62 -3.66 2.52 -4.77
CA LEU A 62 -4.67 3.46 -4.30
C LEU A 62 -5.84 3.56 -5.29
N GLU A 63 -5.55 3.58 -6.58
CA GLU A 63 -6.50 3.77 -7.68
C GLU A 63 -7.16 2.49 -8.21
N HIS A 64 -6.65 1.30 -7.87
CA HIS A 64 -7.26 0.02 -8.26
C HIS A 64 -7.74 -0.84 -7.08
N GLY A 65 -7.53 -0.38 -5.85
CA GLY A 65 -7.90 -1.11 -4.64
C GLY A 65 -6.79 -2.00 -4.10
N PHE A 66 -6.85 -2.26 -2.79
CA PHE A 66 -5.94 -3.17 -2.11
C PHE A 66 -6.54 -4.57 -1.97
N VAL A 67 -5.69 -5.59 -1.78
CA VAL A 67 -6.11 -6.99 -1.59
C VAL A 67 -7.05 -7.22 -0.38
N THR A 68 -7.09 -6.28 0.55
CA THR A 68 -7.98 -6.26 1.72
C THR A 68 -9.37 -5.71 1.41
N GLU A 69 -9.58 -5.13 0.23
CA GLU A 69 -10.77 -4.37 -0.14
C GLU A 69 -11.70 -5.15 -1.08
N LYS A 70 -11.71 -6.48 -0.95
CA LYS A 70 -12.41 -7.43 -1.85
C LYS A 70 -13.92 -7.20 -1.99
N MET A 71 -14.53 -6.45 -1.07
CA MET A 71 -15.96 -6.15 -1.08
C MET A 71 -16.30 -4.90 -1.91
N LEU A 72 -15.32 -4.03 -2.18
CA LEU A 72 -15.58 -2.77 -2.87
C LEU A 72 -15.51 -3.00 -4.38
N PRO A 73 -16.57 -2.64 -5.14
CA PRO A 73 -16.53 -2.75 -6.58
C PRO A 73 -15.54 -1.75 -7.19
N PRO A 74 -14.94 -2.06 -8.36
CA PRO A 74 -13.83 -1.28 -8.92
C PRO A 74 -14.15 0.21 -9.17
N ASN A 75 -15.42 0.53 -9.45
CA ASN A 75 -15.87 1.90 -9.69
C ASN A 75 -15.80 2.81 -8.45
N LEU A 76 -15.54 2.26 -7.26
CA LEU A 76 -15.36 3.07 -6.04
C LEU A 76 -13.94 3.57 -5.82
N TYR A 77 -12.95 3.08 -6.58
CA TYR A 77 -11.54 3.47 -6.43
C TYR A 77 -11.17 4.75 -7.19
N GLU A 78 -12.16 5.57 -7.57
CA GLU A 78 -11.93 6.89 -8.18
C GLU A 78 -11.05 7.75 -7.26
N ILE A 79 -10.03 8.37 -7.86
CA ILE A 79 -9.12 9.29 -7.20
C ILE A 79 -9.48 10.72 -7.58
N GLU A 80 -9.41 11.63 -6.61
CA GLU A 80 -9.57 13.05 -6.81
C GLU A 80 -8.43 13.83 -6.15
N GLN A 81 -8.12 14.99 -6.71
CA GLN A 81 -7.31 15.99 -6.01
C GLN A 81 -8.25 16.92 -5.27
N ARG A 82 -8.07 17.02 -3.96
CA ARG A 82 -8.90 17.88 -3.10
C ARG A 82 -8.01 18.79 -2.29
N ARG A 83 -8.37 20.07 -2.24
CA ARG A 83 -7.83 21.01 -1.26
C ARG A 83 -8.75 20.99 -0.05
N PHE A 84 -8.21 20.64 1.11
CA PHE A 84 -8.97 20.75 2.35
C PHE A 84 -8.94 22.19 2.84
N THR A 85 -10.05 22.63 3.43
CA THR A 85 -10.16 23.90 4.16
C THR A 85 -10.25 23.60 5.66
N GLY A 86 -10.06 24.61 6.50
CA GLY A 86 -9.93 24.44 7.95
C GLY A 86 -8.56 24.82 8.50
N GLY A 87 -7.67 25.41 7.70
CA GLY A 87 -6.46 26.05 8.19
C GLY A 87 -6.75 27.25 9.10
N ILE A 88 -5.86 27.44 10.09
CA ILE A 88 -5.89 28.62 10.95
C ILE A 88 -5.25 29.79 10.22
N ARG A 89 -5.99 30.90 10.07
CA ARG A 89 -5.44 32.19 9.67
C ARG A 89 -5.26 33.10 10.87
N PHE A 90 -4.19 33.88 10.83
CA PHE A 90 -3.94 34.91 11.82
C PHE A 90 -4.43 36.24 11.28
N LEU A 91 -5.33 36.89 12.01
CA LEU A 91 -5.78 38.24 11.73
C LEU A 91 -4.68 39.24 12.09
N SER A 92 -4.80 40.48 11.62
CA SER A 92 -3.77 41.53 11.84
C SER A 92 -3.52 41.86 13.31
N ASP A 93 -4.45 41.53 14.20
CA ASP A 93 -4.35 41.69 15.66
C ASP A 93 -3.69 40.48 16.36
N GLY A 94 -3.26 39.46 15.61
CA GLY A 94 -2.68 38.22 16.11
C GLY A 94 -3.69 37.16 16.52
N SER A 95 -5.00 37.43 16.43
CA SER A 95 -6.05 36.45 16.75
C SER A 95 -6.14 35.35 15.69
N LYS A 96 -6.57 34.16 16.12
CA LYS A 96 -6.71 32.98 15.26
C LYS A 96 -8.15 32.87 14.77
N SER A 97 -8.31 32.71 13.45
CA SER A 97 -9.60 32.45 12.81
C SER A 97 -9.51 31.16 12.01
N LEU A 98 -10.47 30.26 12.25
CA LEU A 98 -10.62 29.03 11.49
C LEU A 98 -11.33 29.35 10.17
N MET A 99 -10.66 29.09 9.04
CA MET A 99 -11.25 29.31 7.72
C MET A 99 -11.95 28.05 7.26
N LEU A 100 -13.26 28.01 7.46
CA LEU A 100 -14.13 26.96 6.96
C LEU A 100 -14.79 27.41 5.65
N ASP A 101 -14.91 26.50 4.69
CA ASP A 101 -15.74 26.73 3.51
C ASP A 101 -17.22 26.66 3.89
N ALA A 102 -18.01 27.68 3.49
CA ALA A 102 -19.44 27.71 3.73
C ALA A 102 -20.21 26.61 2.97
N GLY A 103 -19.60 26.02 1.94
CA GLY A 103 -20.18 24.92 1.17
C GLY A 103 -19.92 23.52 1.75
N GLU A 104 -19.09 23.39 2.80
CA GLU A 104 -18.71 22.10 3.37
C GLU A 104 -19.29 21.92 4.80
N PRO A 105 -19.62 20.68 5.22
CA PRO A 105 -20.03 20.43 6.60
C PRO A 105 -18.92 20.80 7.58
N VAL A 106 -19.32 21.43 8.69
CA VAL A 106 -18.39 21.82 9.75
C VAL A 106 -18.24 20.66 10.73
N TYR A 107 -16.99 20.23 10.95
CA TYR A 107 -16.67 19.12 11.85
C TYR A 107 -15.96 19.54 13.15
N VAL A 108 -15.55 20.80 13.26
CA VAL A 108 -14.76 21.32 14.38
C VAL A 108 -15.18 22.76 14.71
N GLY A 109 -15.05 23.16 15.97
CA GLY A 109 -15.44 24.48 16.47
C GLY A 109 -16.11 24.39 17.84
N ASP A 110 -16.82 25.45 18.21
CA ASP A 110 -17.65 25.43 19.42
C ASP A 110 -18.79 24.40 19.24
N PRO A 111 -19.07 23.54 20.25
CA PRO A 111 -20.09 22.50 20.14
C PRO A 111 -21.43 23.06 19.68
N SER A 112 -22.00 22.47 18.63
CA SER A 112 -23.27 22.87 18.06
C SER A 112 -24.03 21.68 17.48
N PRO A 113 -25.37 21.75 17.42
CA PRO A 113 -26.18 20.73 16.77
C PRO A 113 -25.80 20.50 15.29
N GLU A 114 -25.27 21.52 14.62
CA GLU A 114 -24.79 21.44 13.24
C GLU A 114 -23.58 20.50 13.13
N ILE A 115 -22.61 20.64 14.05
CA ILE A 115 -21.42 19.77 14.11
C ILE A 115 -21.82 18.34 14.42
N ASP A 116 -22.72 18.14 15.40
CA ASP A 116 -23.21 16.81 15.77
C ASP A 116 -23.90 16.13 14.57
N ARG A 117 -24.78 16.84 13.86
CA ARG A 117 -25.44 16.32 12.64
C ARG A 117 -24.43 15.98 11.54
N ALA A 118 -23.41 16.82 11.33
CA ALA A 118 -22.39 16.58 10.32
C ALA A 118 -21.60 15.30 10.65
N TRP A 119 -21.24 15.10 11.91
CA TRP A 119 -20.59 13.86 12.37
C TRP A 119 -21.51 12.65 12.25
N ASP A 120 -22.75 12.76 12.70
CA ASP A 120 -23.73 11.69 12.60
C ASP A 120 -23.92 11.25 11.14
N GLU A 121 -24.14 12.20 10.24
CA GLU A 121 -24.28 11.90 8.81
C GLU A 121 -23.01 11.26 8.21
N LEU A 122 -21.83 11.64 8.69
CA LEU A 122 -20.57 11.06 8.24
C LEU A 122 -20.40 9.59 8.69
N VAL A 123 -20.89 9.23 9.89
CA VAL A 123 -20.57 7.94 10.54
C VAL A 123 -21.75 7.00 10.74
N GLU A 124 -23.00 7.42 10.51
CA GLU A 124 -24.22 6.63 10.76
C GLU A 124 -24.16 5.25 10.10
N ALA A 125 -23.91 5.23 8.79
CA ALA A 125 -23.94 4.00 7.97
C ALA A 125 -22.63 3.19 8.04
N ARG A 126 -21.79 3.41 9.05
CA ARG A 126 -20.48 2.75 9.17
C ARG A 126 -20.56 1.26 9.47
N TYR A 127 -21.69 0.76 9.97
CA TYR A 127 -21.93 -0.65 10.29
C TYR A 127 -23.11 -1.18 9.48
N TRP A 128 -22.86 -2.18 8.62
CA TRP A 128 -23.90 -2.76 7.78
C TRP A 128 -23.88 -4.29 7.81
N SER A 129 -24.94 -4.88 7.27
CA SER A 129 -25.12 -6.33 7.20
C SER A 129 -24.20 -6.96 6.16
N ILE A 130 -23.57 -8.07 6.53
CA ILE A 130 -22.70 -8.88 5.68
C ILE A 130 -23.28 -10.29 5.57
N SER A 131 -23.31 -10.81 4.35
CA SER A 131 -23.77 -12.17 4.07
C SER A 131 -22.73 -13.20 4.53
N ARG A 132 -23.15 -14.45 4.68
CA ARG A 132 -22.23 -15.53 5.07
C ARG A 132 -21.09 -15.71 4.05
N ASP A 133 -21.40 -15.60 2.76
CA ASP A 133 -20.42 -15.77 1.69
C ASP A 133 -19.45 -14.58 1.63
N GLU A 134 -19.96 -13.36 1.83
CA GLU A 134 -19.12 -12.15 1.97
C GLU A 134 -18.18 -12.27 3.19
N ALA A 135 -18.69 -12.73 4.33
CA ALA A 135 -17.90 -12.95 5.54
C ALA A 135 -16.79 -13.99 5.33
N LYS A 136 -17.10 -15.10 4.66
CA LYS A 136 -16.12 -16.13 4.30
C LYS A 136 -15.06 -15.60 3.33
N MET A 137 -15.45 -14.78 2.36
CA MET A 137 -14.53 -14.14 1.41
C MET A 137 -13.58 -13.16 2.09
N LEU A 138 -14.09 -12.38 3.05
CA LEU A 138 -13.33 -11.35 3.77
C LEU A 138 -12.40 -11.92 4.83
N TRP A 139 -12.88 -12.85 5.65
CA TRP A 139 -12.19 -13.30 6.86
C TRP A 139 -11.63 -14.73 6.77
N GLY A 140 -12.00 -15.48 5.73
CA GLY A 140 -11.45 -16.80 5.48
C GLY A 140 -11.80 -17.83 6.56
N VAL A 141 -10.83 -18.64 6.96
CA VAL A 141 -11.04 -19.73 7.92
C VAL A 141 -11.36 -19.15 9.30
N GLY A 142 -12.41 -19.68 9.92
CA GLY A 142 -12.87 -19.25 11.25
C GLY A 142 -13.74 -18.00 11.24
N PHE A 143 -14.27 -17.59 10.07
CA PHE A 143 -15.17 -16.44 9.94
C PHE A 143 -16.44 -16.55 10.80
N GLU A 144 -16.89 -17.77 11.11
CA GLU A 144 -18.04 -18.03 11.99
C GLU A 144 -17.88 -17.44 13.40
N ARG A 145 -16.64 -17.16 13.84
CA ARG A 145 -16.36 -16.48 15.12
C ARG A 145 -16.75 -14.99 15.12
N TYR A 146 -16.94 -14.40 13.94
CA TYR A 146 -17.32 -12.98 13.77
C TYR A 146 -18.83 -12.78 13.61
N ARG A 147 -19.62 -13.80 13.96
CA ARG A 147 -21.08 -13.74 13.89
C ARG A 147 -21.61 -12.70 14.88
N ASP A 148 -22.55 -11.89 14.41
CA ASP A 148 -23.28 -10.95 15.25
C ASP A 148 -24.39 -11.70 16.00
N HIS A 149 -24.13 -12.02 17.27
CA HIS A 149 -25.08 -12.75 18.11
C HIS A 149 -26.31 -11.94 18.52
N LEU A 150 -26.25 -10.60 18.44
CA LEU A 150 -27.35 -9.72 18.84
C LEU A 150 -28.29 -9.43 17.67
N LYS A 151 -27.74 -9.16 16.48
CA LYS A 151 -28.52 -8.79 15.29
C LYS A 151 -28.75 -9.95 14.32
N GLY A 152 -28.03 -11.06 14.48
CA GLY A 152 -28.00 -12.15 13.50
C GLY A 152 -27.13 -11.84 12.29
N GLY A 153 -26.63 -12.89 11.63
CA GLY A 153 -25.71 -12.78 10.49
C GLY A 153 -24.33 -12.23 10.87
N TYR A 154 -23.77 -11.38 10.01
CA TYR A 154 -22.45 -10.77 10.19
C TYR A 154 -22.54 -9.26 10.09
N THR A 155 -21.80 -8.55 10.93
CA THR A 155 -21.71 -7.09 10.88
C THR A 155 -20.30 -6.71 10.46
N GLY A 156 -20.20 -5.98 9.35
CA GLY A 156 -18.96 -5.31 8.97
C GLY A 156 -19.10 -3.83 9.19
N GLY A 157 -17.98 -3.18 9.51
CA GLY A 157 -17.97 -1.74 9.54
C GLY A 157 -16.59 -1.14 9.69
N LYS A 158 -16.52 0.16 9.40
CA LYS A 158 -15.32 0.97 9.60
C LYS A 158 -15.50 1.76 10.89
N ASN A 159 -14.98 1.27 12.01
CA ASN A 159 -15.19 1.87 13.33
C ASN A 159 -14.50 3.24 13.53
N LEU A 160 -15.28 4.27 13.82
CA LEU A 160 -14.84 5.48 14.54
C LEU A 160 -15.65 5.48 15.84
N SER A 161 -14.97 5.77 16.97
CA SER A 161 -15.43 5.46 18.34
C SER A 161 -16.88 5.80 18.68
N PRO A 162 -17.51 5.07 19.61
CA PRO A 162 -18.82 5.40 20.20
C PRO A 162 -18.75 6.19 21.53
N ASP A 163 -17.67 6.91 21.83
CA ASP A 163 -17.42 7.52 23.17
C ASP A 163 -18.23 8.80 23.48
N TYR A 164 -19.50 8.88 23.05
CA TYR A 164 -20.42 9.98 23.40
C TYR A 164 -21.72 9.52 24.10
N TYR A 165 -21.96 8.21 24.28
CA TYR A 165 -23.17 7.74 24.98
C TYR A 165 -22.85 7.18 26.39
N PRO A 166 -23.65 7.54 27.41
CA PRO A 166 -23.31 7.30 28.81
C PRO A 166 -23.28 5.81 29.19
N ALA A 167 -22.11 5.40 29.70
CA ALA A 167 -21.84 4.64 30.92
C ALA A 167 -22.64 3.37 31.29
N HIS A 168 -23.28 2.64 30.37
CA HIS A 168 -23.95 1.37 30.73
C HIS A 168 -23.43 0.11 30.04
N HIS A 169 -22.43 0.23 29.15
CA HIS A 169 -21.82 -0.95 28.53
C HIS A 169 -20.33 -1.00 28.85
N VAL A 170 -20.04 -1.64 29.99
CA VAL A 170 -18.71 -2.20 30.27
C VAL A 170 -18.41 -3.21 29.17
N LEU A 171 -17.53 -2.86 28.22
CA LEU A 171 -16.69 -3.79 27.43
C LEU A 171 -15.77 -2.97 26.49
N PHE A 172 -14.49 -2.87 26.88
CA PHE A 172 -13.33 -2.34 26.15
C PHE A 172 -13.15 -0.80 26.15
N GLY A 173 -12.31 -0.34 27.08
CA GLY A 173 -11.94 1.06 27.28
C GLY A 173 -11.07 1.68 26.19
N GLY A 174 -10.91 3.00 26.27
CA GLY A 174 -10.30 3.91 25.28
C GLY A 174 -8.88 3.61 24.78
N THR A 175 -8.22 2.53 25.23
CA THR A 175 -6.95 2.08 24.65
C THR A 175 -7.10 1.49 23.25
N GLU A 176 -8.24 0.84 22.95
CA GLU A 176 -8.50 0.30 21.60
C GLU A 176 -8.79 1.42 20.60
N HIS A 177 -9.37 2.53 21.04
CA HIS A 177 -9.64 3.72 20.23
C HIS A 177 -8.35 4.32 19.62
N ASN A 178 -7.36 4.63 20.47
CA ASN A 178 -6.10 5.21 20.03
C ASN A 178 -5.36 4.28 19.04
N LYS A 179 -5.49 2.96 19.21
CA LYS A 179 -4.91 1.99 18.28
C LYS A 179 -5.60 1.98 16.93
N GLN A 180 -6.92 2.15 16.88
CA GLN A 180 -7.66 2.21 15.61
C GLN A 180 -7.39 3.50 14.84
N ILE A 181 -7.25 4.64 15.53
CA ILE A 181 -6.80 5.89 14.89
C ILE A 181 -5.39 5.71 14.32
N ARG A 182 -4.45 5.18 15.12
CA ARG A 182 -3.09 4.86 14.66
C ARG A 182 -3.11 3.95 13.43
N GLN A 183 -3.91 2.89 13.45
CA GLN A 183 -4.03 1.96 12.32
C GLN A 183 -4.50 2.67 11.05
N ARG A 184 -5.54 3.50 11.14
CA ARG A 184 -6.06 4.26 9.99
C ARG A 184 -5.03 5.22 9.43
N ILE A 185 -4.32 5.96 10.30
CA ILE A 185 -3.25 6.87 9.87
C ILE A 185 -2.15 6.07 9.15
N GLN A 186 -1.70 4.93 9.69
CA GLN A 186 -0.63 4.15 9.07
C GLN A 186 -1.03 3.48 7.75
N CYS A 187 -2.28 3.04 7.63
CA CYS A 187 -2.78 2.35 6.44
C CYS A 187 -3.28 3.29 5.34
N SER A 188 -3.55 4.56 5.65
CA SER A 188 -4.09 5.55 4.72
C SER A 188 -3.31 6.86 4.75
N ALA A 189 -2.05 6.83 5.19
CA ALA A 189 -1.18 7.99 5.21
C ALA A 189 -1.07 8.59 3.81
N ASP A 190 -1.28 9.90 3.73
CA ASP A 190 -1.01 10.68 2.55
C ASP A 190 0.44 11.20 2.59
N GLY A 191 1.09 11.22 1.42
CA GLY A 191 2.48 11.64 1.26
C GLY A 191 2.65 13.13 0.97
N THR A 192 1.58 13.93 0.99
CA THR A 192 1.66 15.37 0.71
C THR A 192 2.44 16.06 1.80
N ILE A 193 3.49 16.76 1.40
CA ILE A 193 4.31 17.54 2.33
C ILE A 193 3.60 18.87 2.59
N THR A 194 3.17 19.08 3.83
CA THR A 194 2.59 20.35 4.27
C THR A 194 3.70 21.36 4.58
N PRO A 195 3.76 22.51 3.88
CA PRO A 195 4.82 23.48 4.07
C PRO A 195 4.61 24.30 5.35
N LEU A 196 5.71 24.90 5.83
CA LEU A 196 5.65 26.00 6.78
C LEU A 196 5.63 27.32 6.02
N ARG A 197 4.73 28.23 6.40
CA ARG A 197 4.62 29.59 5.85
C ARG A 197 4.76 30.60 6.97
N TYR A 198 5.58 31.62 6.76
CA TYR A 198 5.75 32.72 7.69
C TYR A 198 4.44 33.50 7.85
N GLN A 199 4.04 33.76 9.09
CA GLN A 199 2.83 34.50 9.45
C GLN A 199 3.23 35.84 10.11
N PRO A 200 3.07 36.97 9.40
CA PRO A 200 3.49 38.28 9.92
C PRO A 200 2.78 38.68 11.22
N ALA A 201 1.52 38.26 11.39
CA ALA A 201 0.70 38.59 12.56
C ALA A 201 1.22 38.01 13.88
N ILE A 202 2.03 36.94 13.83
CA ILE A 202 2.62 36.30 15.01
C ILE A 202 4.15 36.20 14.95
N ASP A 203 4.78 36.75 13.91
CA ASP A 203 6.24 36.71 13.66
C ASP A 203 6.84 35.29 13.75
N GLN A 204 6.13 34.30 13.18
CA GLN A 204 6.54 32.88 13.27
C GLN A 204 6.21 32.10 11.99
N MET A 205 6.93 31.00 11.79
CA MET A 205 6.60 29.98 10.80
C MET A 205 5.42 29.15 11.30
N TYR A 206 4.37 29.02 10.50
CA TYR A 206 3.19 28.21 10.83
C TYR A 206 2.86 27.23 9.72
N VAL A 207 2.26 26.09 10.07
CA VAL A 207 1.89 25.04 9.12
C VAL A 207 0.77 25.55 8.21
N ASP A 208 0.99 25.49 6.89
CA ASP A 208 -0.01 25.85 5.90
C ASP A 208 -0.77 24.60 5.47
N SER A 209 -1.78 24.22 6.26
CA SER A 209 -2.52 22.96 6.09
C SER A 209 -3.44 22.90 4.86
N ASP A 210 -3.75 24.04 4.24
CA ASP A 210 -4.67 24.13 3.11
C ASP A 210 -3.99 23.68 1.80
N GLN A 211 -3.38 22.49 1.79
CA GLN A 211 -2.69 21.93 0.62
C GLN A 211 -3.62 21.04 -0.22
N VAL A 212 -3.18 20.76 -1.44
CA VAL A 212 -3.87 19.81 -2.33
C VAL A 212 -3.37 18.41 -2.01
N HIS A 213 -4.28 17.51 -1.67
CA HIS A 213 -4.01 16.11 -1.41
C HIS A 213 -4.58 15.25 -2.54
N THR A 214 -3.97 14.10 -2.78
CA THR A 214 -4.53 13.07 -3.68
C THR A 214 -5.25 12.04 -2.83
N CYS A 215 -6.56 11.94 -2.99
CA CYS A 215 -7.41 11.12 -2.15
C CYS A 215 -8.30 10.20 -2.99
N ARG A 216 -8.74 9.09 -2.41
CA ARG A 216 -9.93 8.41 -2.96
C ARG A 216 -11.13 9.30 -2.77
N LYS A 217 -11.99 9.36 -3.78
CA LYS A 217 -13.23 10.11 -3.73
C LYS A 217 -14.13 9.56 -2.64
N PHE A 218 -14.09 10.21 -1.49
CA PHE A 218 -14.73 9.73 -0.27
C PHE A 218 -16.23 9.52 -0.47
N GLN A 219 -16.86 10.38 -1.26
CA GLN A 219 -18.28 10.31 -1.57
C GLN A 219 -18.70 8.95 -2.13
N ASN A 220 -17.89 8.33 -2.99
CA ASN A 220 -18.21 7.02 -3.58
C ASN A 220 -18.28 5.94 -2.50
N LEU A 221 -17.31 5.93 -1.57
CA LEU A 221 -17.29 5.01 -0.44
C LEU A 221 -18.44 5.28 0.53
N TRP A 222 -18.67 6.56 0.85
CA TRP A 222 -19.73 6.98 1.76
C TRP A 222 -21.12 6.56 1.24
N SER A 223 -21.43 6.87 -0.03
CA SER A 223 -22.69 6.45 -0.66
C SER A 223 -22.84 4.93 -0.71
N PHE A 224 -21.78 4.18 -1.03
CA PHE A 224 -21.82 2.71 -1.01
C PHE A 224 -22.18 2.16 0.37
N THR A 225 -21.60 2.71 1.45
CA THR A 225 -21.93 2.24 2.80
C THR A 225 -23.38 2.51 3.19
N ARG A 226 -23.96 3.64 2.75
CA ARG A 226 -25.39 3.93 2.96
C ARG A 226 -26.29 2.96 2.19
N GLU A 227 -25.96 2.68 0.93
CA GLU A 227 -26.69 1.67 0.14
C GLU A 227 -26.66 0.28 0.78
N ARG A 228 -25.54 -0.08 1.44
CA ARG A 228 -25.40 -1.32 2.21
C ARG A 228 -26.13 -1.30 3.55
N TYR A 229 -26.30 -0.13 4.14
CA TYR A 229 -26.93 0.04 5.45
C TYR A 229 -28.45 -0.06 5.36
N ASN A 230 -29.08 0.71 4.47
CA ASN A 230 -30.53 0.78 4.34
C ASN A 230 -31.03 0.96 2.90
N GLY A 231 -30.16 0.81 1.90
CA GLY A 231 -30.52 0.97 0.49
C GLY A 231 -30.69 -0.35 -0.25
N SER A 232 -30.51 -0.29 -1.57
CA SER A 232 -30.75 -1.40 -2.50
C SER A 232 -29.75 -2.56 -2.35
N LEU A 233 -28.58 -2.29 -1.75
CA LEU A 233 -27.52 -3.27 -1.55
C LEU A 233 -27.56 -3.91 -0.15
N ALA A 234 -28.56 -3.59 0.66
CA ALA A 234 -28.69 -4.10 2.01
C ALA A 234 -28.88 -5.62 2.03
N VAL A 235 -28.11 -6.31 2.88
CA VAL A 235 -28.23 -7.77 3.06
C VAL A 235 -29.19 -8.07 4.19
N PRO A 236 -30.25 -8.87 3.96
CA PRO A 236 -31.17 -9.28 5.01
C PRO A 236 -30.44 -9.98 6.15
N ARG A 237 -30.78 -9.58 7.38
CA ARG A 237 -30.28 -10.24 8.59
C ARG A 237 -31.03 -11.55 8.76
N ILE A 238 -30.29 -12.65 8.79
CA ILE A 238 -30.88 -13.95 9.11
C ILE A 238 -30.65 -14.21 10.59
N GLN A 239 -31.74 -14.14 11.34
CA GLN A 239 -31.80 -14.68 12.70
C GLN A 239 -32.00 -16.19 12.57
N TRP A 240 -31.03 -16.94 13.06
CA TRP A 240 -31.07 -18.40 13.12
C TRP A 240 -31.27 -18.81 14.57
#